data_AF-A0A8J8KQB4-F1
#
_entry.id   AF-A0A8J8KQB4-F1
#
_cell.length_a   1.000
_cell.length_b   1.000
_cell.length_c   1.000
_cell.angle_alpha   90.00
_cell.angle_beta   90.00
_cell.angle_gamma   90.00
#
_symmetry.space_group_name_H-M   'P 1'
#
loop_
_entity.id
_entity.type
_entity.pdbx_description
1 polymer ?
#
loop_
_entity_poly.entity_id
_entity_poly.type
_entity_poly.pdbx_seq_one_letter_code
_entity_poly.pdbx_strand_id
1 'polypeptide(L)'
;MNKVQKLRLKFRKSIMPGWFFGLFIAIVFAWILYLDYKADGLTRSIFPFLNDYKADWNMWSAIGTILSAMVALVIAVFGYLESLKRDTKSKRKEAIEKIIIPLRKDLHNFIGYKWHTCHLLGRSYKLENLRLDFPLHYFWLDNKIKEKLEYFDLQWDRFEYLSHQEKNNFTKLIADITKNFLENQKISIRCFPLGEGHIEEAINNIHWSCTIGGKSGAAVTLHSLVLLNQSLTDYLNKRKEEKDIPNNRIDNVHFSMHSSSVSVKLMPQPTVEQSNALLSEIRIAIDKNTGVKQYQKEWQELHKNGLELLEFIDSWLSKQ
;
A
#
# COMPACT_ATOMS: atom_id res chain seq x y z
N MET A 1 -1.26 8.42 -29.78
CA MET A 1 -0.39 7.22 -29.77
C MET A 1 0.56 7.30 -30.95
N ASN A 2 1.86 7.48 -30.70
CA ASN A 2 2.82 7.85 -31.75
C ASN A 2 3.23 6.63 -32.61
N LYS A 3 3.72 6.84 -33.85
CA LYS A 3 4.05 5.75 -34.81
C LYS A 3 4.92 4.64 -34.21
N VAL A 4 5.83 5.00 -33.30
CA VAL A 4 6.72 4.07 -32.56
C VAL A 4 5.94 3.16 -31.58
N GLN A 5 4.88 3.65 -30.94
CA GLN A 5 4.03 2.86 -30.04
C GLN A 5 3.15 1.87 -30.83
N LYS A 6 2.70 2.23 -32.04
CA LYS A 6 1.99 1.32 -32.96
C LYS A 6 2.90 0.18 -33.44
N LEU A 7 4.17 0.45 -33.72
CA LEU A 7 5.17 -0.56 -34.08
C LEU A 7 5.52 -1.50 -32.92
N ARG A 8 5.66 -0.98 -31.69
CA ARG A 8 5.88 -1.82 -30.49
C ARG A 8 4.70 -2.74 -30.18
N LEU A 9 3.46 -2.29 -30.39
CA LEU A 9 2.28 -3.16 -30.21
C LEU A 9 2.16 -4.24 -31.30
N LYS A 10 2.56 -3.93 -32.54
CA LYS A 10 2.56 -4.91 -33.65
C LYS A 10 3.62 -6.00 -33.44
N PHE A 11 4.79 -5.65 -32.90
CA PHE A 11 5.82 -6.64 -32.51
C PHE A 11 5.43 -7.47 -31.28
N ARG A 12 4.69 -6.89 -30.32
CA ARG A 12 4.24 -7.62 -29.11
C ARG A 12 3.24 -8.74 -29.37
N LYS A 13 2.48 -8.68 -30.48
CA LYS A 13 1.52 -9.72 -30.89
C LYS A 13 2.11 -10.76 -31.87
N SER A 14 3.35 -10.58 -32.32
CA SER A 14 4.04 -11.48 -33.26
C SER A 14 5.28 -12.12 -32.62
N ILE A 15 5.26 -12.34 -31.31
CA ILE A 15 6.28 -13.15 -30.64
C ILE A 15 5.88 -14.60 -30.88
N MET A 16 6.42 -15.19 -31.95
CA MET A 16 6.45 -16.65 -32.05
C MET A 16 7.18 -17.16 -30.80
N PRO A 17 6.54 -17.97 -29.97
CA PRO A 17 7.18 -18.46 -28.75
C PRO A 17 8.41 -19.30 -29.12
N GLY A 18 9.48 -19.30 -28.31
CA GLY A 18 10.81 -19.79 -28.71
C GLY A 18 10.86 -21.20 -29.33
N TRP A 19 9.91 -22.06 -28.99
CA TRP A 19 9.72 -23.38 -29.60
C TRP A 19 9.33 -23.32 -31.09
N PHE A 20 8.61 -22.31 -31.57
CA PHE A 20 8.32 -22.10 -32.99
C PHE A 20 9.57 -21.81 -33.82
N PHE A 21 10.57 -21.11 -33.26
CA PHE A 21 11.83 -20.84 -33.95
C PHE A 21 12.69 -22.11 -34.02
N GLY A 22 12.73 -22.89 -32.94
CA GLY A 22 13.34 -24.22 -32.94
C GLY A 22 12.67 -25.18 -33.93
N LEU A 23 11.33 -25.16 -34.01
CA LEU A 23 10.55 -25.93 -34.97
C LEU A 23 10.82 -25.47 -36.42
N PHE A 24 10.92 -24.17 -36.67
CA PHE A 24 11.23 -23.63 -37.99
C PHE A 24 12.62 -24.06 -38.47
N ILE A 25 13.64 -23.97 -37.61
CA ILE A 25 14.99 -24.46 -37.93
C ILE A 25 14.97 -25.97 -38.19
N ALA A 26 14.27 -26.76 -37.36
CA ALA A 26 14.15 -28.21 -37.56
C ALA A 26 13.42 -28.55 -38.87
N ILE A 27 12.39 -27.80 -39.24
CA ILE A 27 11.67 -27.96 -40.51
C ILE A 27 12.56 -27.59 -41.70
N VAL A 28 13.33 -26.50 -41.61
CA VAL A 28 14.27 -26.11 -42.67
C VAL A 28 15.39 -27.14 -42.82
N PHE A 29 15.94 -27.66 -41.72
CA PHE A 29 16.95 -28.73 -41.76
C PHE A 29 16.38 -30.04 -42.31
N ALA A 30 15.18 -30.43 -41.89
CA ALA A 30 14.49 -31.60 -42.42
C ALA A 30 14.13 -31.43 -43.90
N TRP A 31 13.81 -30.21 -44.34
CA TRP A 31 13.54 -29.91 -45.75
C TRP A 31 14.81 -29.95 -46.61
N ILE A 32 15.94 -29.44 -46.11
CA ILE A 32 17.25 -29.55 -46.75
C ILE A 32 17.67 -31.02 -46.87
N LEU A 33 17.57 -31.80 -45.79
CA LEU A 33 17.85 -33.24 -45.79
C LEU A 33 16.90 -34.03 -46.70
N TYR A 34 15.62 -33.63 -46.78
CA TYR A 34 14.65 -34.22 -47.69
C TYR A 34 14.95 -33.90 -49.16
N LEU A 35 15.40 -32.68 -49.48
CA LEU A 35 15.83 -32.32 -50.82
C LEU A 35 17.09 -33.09 -51.24
N ASP A 36 18.02 -33.31 -50.31
CA ASP A 36 19.25 -34.10 -50.51
C ASP A 36 18.92 -35.59 -50.74
N TYR A 37 18.07 -36.18 -49.89
CA TYR A 37 17.58 -37.56 -50.04
C TYR A 37 16.81 -37.77 -51.35
N LYS A 38 16.05 -36.77 -51.80
CA LYS A 38 15.31 -36.84 -53.06
C LYS A 38 16.21 -36.63 -54.29
N ALA A 39 17.36 -35.97 -54.15
CA ALA A 39 18.34 -35.81 -55.21
C ALA A 39 19.07 -37.14 -55.52
N ASP A 40 19.31 -37.99 -54.51
CA ASP A 40 19.88 -39.33 -54.71
C ASP A 40 18.95 -40.31 -55.44
N GLY A 41 17.64 -40.03 -55.48
CA GLY A 41 16.64 -40.84 -56.21
C GLY A 41 16.19 -40.27 -57.56
N LEU A 42 16.55 -39.02 -57.90
CA LEU A 42 16.01 -38.31 -59.08
C LEU A 42 17.07 -37.61 -59.95
N THR A 43 18.33 -37.99 -59.83
CA THR A 43 19.44 -37.45 -60.62
C THR A 43 19.60 -38.18 -61.95
N ARG A 44 18.65 -38.01 -62.87
CA ARG A 44 18.96 -38.32 -64.28
C ARG A 44 18.30 -37.51 -65.40
N SER A 45 17.50 -36.45 -65.20
CA SER A 45 16.97 -35.77 -66.41
C SER A 45 16.62 -34.28 -66.42
N ILE A 46 16.71 -33.44 -65.38
CA ILE A 46 16.14 -32.07 -65.49
C ILE A 46 17.05 -30.87 -65.17
N PHE A 47 18.26 -31.00 -64.60
CA PHE A 47 19.12 -29.82 -64.38
C PHE A 47 20.59 -30.05 -64.77
N PRO A 48 21.01 -29.65 -65.99
CA PRO A 48 22.42 -29.64 -66.37
C PRO A 48 23.21 -28.49 -65.71
N PHE A 49 22.53 -27.53 -65.08
CA PHE A 49 23.15 -26.31 -64.55
C PHE A 49 23.73 -26.45 -63.13
N LEU A 50 23.60 -27.61 -62.49
CA LEU A 50 24.16 -27.89 -61.16
C LEU A 50 25.37 -28.84 -61.18
N ASN A 51 25.78 -29.32 -62.36
CA ASN A 51 26.81 -30.35 -62.50
C ASN A 51 28.26 -29.82 -62.41
N ASP A 52 28.47 -28.51 -62.24
CA ASP A 52 29.80 -27.90 -62.03
C ASP A 52 30.11 -27.59 -60.56
N TYR A 53 29.18 -27.84 -59.63
CA TYR A 53 29.51 -27.80 -58.22
C TYR A 53 30.11 -29.14 -57.80
N LYS A 54 31.43 -29.29 -57.99
CA LYS A 54 32.18 -30.23 -57.14
C LYS A 54 31.82 -29.87 -55.70
N ALA A 55 31.26 -30.84 -54.97
CA ALA A 55 30.96 -30.69 -53.55
C ALA A 55 32.27 -30.39 -52.81
N ASP A 56 32.59 -29.10 -52.67
CA ASP A 56 33.75 -28.64 -51.96
C ASP A 56 33.40 -28.69 -50.48
N TRP A 57 33.92 -29.70 -49.79
CA TRP A 57 33.77 -29.86 -48.34
C TRP A 57 34.17 -28.60 -47.58
N ASN A 58 35.07 -27.78 -48.14
CA ASN A 58 35.44 -26.49 -47.57
C ASN A 58 34.29 -25.48 -47.63
N MET A 59 33.48 -25.49 -48.70
CA MET A 59 32.31 -24.61 -48.83
C MET A 59 31.20 -25.00 -47.84
N TRP A 60 30.91 -26.31 -47.70
CA TRP A 60 29.92 -26.79 -46.72
C TRP A 60 30.37 -26.54 -45.28
N SER A 61 31.66 -26.70 -44.99
CA SER A 61 32.26 -26.34 -43.69
C SER A 61 32.14 -24.83 -43.41
N ALA A 62 32.40 -23.99 -44.41
CA ALA A 62 32.23 -22.54 -44.29
C ALA A 62 30.76 -22.15 -44.03
N ILE A 63 29.80 -22.73 -44.77
CA ILE A 63 28.36 -22.51 -44.56
C ILE A 63 27.94 -22.95 -43.14
N GLY A 64 28.39 -24.13 -42.68
CA GLY A 64 28.11 -24.62 -41.34
C GLY A 64 28.68 -23.73 -40.23
N THR A 65 29.87 -23.17 -40.45
CA THR A 65 30.53 -22.23 -39.52
C THR A 65 29.76 -20.91 -39.44
N ILE A 66 29.35 -20.35 -40.58
CA ILE A 66 28.54 -19.11 -40.65
C ILE A 66 27.20 -19.29 -39.95
N LEU A 67 26.50 -20.40 -40.21
CA LEU A 67 25.22 -20.71 -39.56
C LEU A 67 25.37 -20.87 -38.05
N SER A 68 26.42 -21.57 -37.60
CA SER A 68 26.72 -21.74 -36.17
C SER A 68 27.00 -20.40 -35.48
N ALA A 69 27.77 -19.51 -36.14
CA ALA A 69 28.03 -18.17 -35.64
C ALA A 69 26.75 -17.31 -35.57
N MET A 70 25.86 -17.41 -36.56
CA MET A 70 24.56 -16.73 -36.55
C MET A 70 23.66 -17.22 -35.41
N VAL A 71 23.59 -18.53 -35.18
CA VAL A 71 22.82 -19.12 -34.06
C VAL A 71 23.38 -18.66 -32.72
N ALA A 72 24.71 -18.68 -32.55
CA ALA A 72 25.38 -18.20 -31.35
C ALA A 72 25.08 -16.71 -31.08
N LEU A 73 25.11 -15.86 -32.12
CA LEU A 73 24.75 -14.45 -32.01
C LEU A 73 23.29 -14.26 -31.56
N VAL A 74 22.36 -15.02 -32.14
CA VAL A 74 20.94 -14.96 -31.77
C VAL A 74 20.74 -15.37 -30.31
N ILE A 75 21.36 -16.47 -29.88
CA ILE A 75 21.31 -16.92 -28.47
C ILE A 75 21.88 -15.85 -27.54
N ALA A 76 23.01 -15.24 -27.91
CA ALA A 76 23.63 -14.18 -27.11
C ALA A 76 22.71 -12.94 -26.98
N VAL A 77 22.08 -12.51 -28.08
CA VAL A 77 21.14 -11.37 -28.07
C VAL A 77 19.92 -11.69 -27.21
N PHE A 78 19.34 -12.89 -27.33
CA PHE A 78 18.20 -13.30 -26.51
C PHE A 78 18.58 -13.43 -25.03
N GLY A 79 19.74 -14.03 -24.73
CA GLY A 79 20.27 -14.14 -23.37
C GLY A 79 20.52 -12.77 -22.74
N TYR A 80 21.05 -11.81 -23.50
CA TYR A 80 21.22 -10.44 -23.05
C TYR A 80 19.87 -9.74 -22.78
N LEU A 81 18.90 -9.86 -23.69
CA LEU A 81 17.55 -9.29 -23.50
C LEU A 81 16.82 -9.90 -22.30
N GLU A 82 17.00 -11.20 -22.05
CA GLU A 82 16.43 -11.87 -20.88
C GLU A 82 17.15 -11.46 -19.59
N SER A 83 18.48 -11.33 -19.62
CA SER A 83 19.28 -10.80 -18.52
C SER A 83 18.82 -9.40 -18.11
N LEU A 84 18.62 -8.49 -19.07
CA LEU A 84 18.06 -7.15 -18.81
C LEU A 84 16.67 -7.19 -18.15
N LYS A 85 15.81 -8.14 -18.56
CA LYS A 85 14.50 -8.33 -17.92
C LYS A 85 14.62 -8.85 -16.49
N ARG A 86 15.57 -9.76 -16.22
CA ARG A 86 15.82 -10.29 -14.88
C ARG A 86 16.39 -9.22 -13.95
N ASP A 87 17.35 -8.44 -14.44
CA ASP A 87 17.97 -7.34 -13.71
C ASP A 87 16.94 -6.26 -13.35
N THR A 88 16.14 -5.82 -14.32
CA THR A 88 15.04 -4.86 -14.04
C THR A 88 14.01 -5.40 -13.05
N LYS A 89 13.66 -6.69 -13.11
CA LYS A 89 12.76 -7.31 -12.13
C LYS A 89 13.39 -7.38 -10.74
N SER A 90 14.68 -7.68 -10.65
CA SER A 90 15.43 -7.71 -9.38
C SER A 90 15.49 -6.33 -8.73
N LYS A 91 15.94 -5.32 -9.48
CA LYS A 91 15.99 -3.91 -9.04
C LYS A 91 14.64 -3.44 -8.50
N ARG A 92 13.58 -3.76 -9.23
CA ARG A 92 12.22 -3.43 -8.82
C ARG A 92 11.80 -4.12 -7.53
N LYS A 93 12.09 -5.42 -7.40
CA LYS A 93 11.77 -6.19 -6.20
C LYS A 93 12.46 -5.60 -4.98
N GLU A 94 13.74 -5.28 -5.10
CA GLU A 94 14.49 -4.63 -4.01
C GLU A 94 13.91 -3.26 -3.65
N ALA A 95 13.52 -2.45 -4.64
CA ALA A 95 12.90 -1.16 -4.39
C ALA A 95 11.56 -1.27 -3.65
N ILE A 96 10.77 -2.30 -3.98
CA ILE A 96 9.53 -2.62 -3.26
C ILE A 96 9.85 -3.00 -1.81
N GLU A 97 10.81 -3.90 -1.60
CA GLU A 97 11.14 -4.41 -0.26
C GLU A 97 11.73 -3.33 0.66
N LYS A 98 12.58 -2.45 0.11
CA LYS A 98 13.28 -1.43 0.90
C LYS A 98 12.49 -0.16 1.13
N ILE A 99 11.57 0.21 0.22
CA ILE A 99 10.85 1.49 0.31
C ILE A 99 9.35 1.27 0.48
N ILE A 100 8.73 0.49 -0.41
CA ILE A 100 7.26 0.38 -0.45
C ILE A 100 6.71 -0.42 0.72
N ILE A 101 7.32 -1.56 1.06
CA ILE A 101 6.84 -2.40 2.18
C ILE A 101 6.89 -1.65 3.52
N PRO A 102 7.99 -0.97 3.89
CA PRO A 102 8.03 -0.16 5.12
C PRO A 102 6.98 0.95 5.14
N LEU A 103 6.85 1.72 4.06
CA LEU A 103 5.85 2.80 3.96
C LEU A 103 4.42 2.27 4.05
N ARG A 104 4.13 1.16 3.37
CA ARG A 104 2.83 0.50 3.44
C ARG A 104 2.50 0.05 4.86
N LYS A 105 3.47 -0.53 5.57
CA LYS A 105 3.30 -0.95 6.97
C LYS A 105 3.00 0.25 7.86
N ASP A 106 3.73 1.35 7.70
CA ASP A 106 3.49 2.59 8.44
C ASP A 106 2.12 3.22 8.12
N LEU A 107 1.70 3.22 6.86
CA LEU A 107 0.36 3.68 6.46
C LEU A 107 -0.74 2.81 7.06
N HIS A 108 -0.61 1.49 6.98
CA HIS A 108 -1.57 0.56 7.56
C HIS A 108 -1.66 0.72 9.08
N ASN A 109 -0.53 0.97 9.73
CA ASN A 109 -0.48 1.31 11.14
C ASN A 109 -1.19 2.64 11.42
N PHE A 110 -0.85 3.70 10.70
CA PHE A 110 -1.49 5.02 10.84
C PHE A 110 -3.02 4.96 10.70
N ILE A 111 -3.52 4.21 9.72
CA ILE A 111 -4.94 4.01 9.46
C ILE A 111 -5.58 3.10 10.53
N GLY A 112 -4.86 2.06 10.97
CA GLY A 112 -5.36 1.05 11.89
C GLY A 112 -5.27 1.43 13.38
N TYR A 113 -4.43 2.40 13.74
CA TYR A 113 -4.19 2.75 15.15
C TYR A 113 -5.37 3.50 15.77
N LYS A 114 -5.76 3.01 16.95
CA LYS A 114 -6.55 3.76 17.93
C LYS A 114 -5.67 4.84 18.52
N TRP A 115 -6.14 6.08 18.52
CA TRP A 115 -5.31 7.28 18.73
C TRP A 115 -4.56 7.36 20.08
N HIS A 116 -4.85 6.53 21.08
CA HIS A 116 -4.16 6.53 22.39
C HIS A 116 -2.62 6.37 22.28
N THR A 117 -2.12 5.78 21.20
CA THR A 117 -0.68 5.63 20.92
C THR A 117 -0.10 6.67 19.96
N CYS A 118 -0.88 7.70 19.57
CA CYS A 118 -0.40 8.88 18.84
C CYS A 118 0.60 9.72 19.66
N HIS A 119 0.92 9.30 20.89
CA HIS A 119 2.04 9.83 21.66
C HIS A 119 3.43 9.64 21.02
N LEU A 120 3.56 9.00 19.86
CA LEU A 120 4.81 8.95 19.11
C LEU A 120 4.62 9.52 17.70
N LEU A 121 4.95 10.81 17.56
CA LEU A 121 5.23 11.55 16.32
C LEU A 121 6.27 10.89 15.38
N GLY A 122 6.64 9.63 15.59
CA GLY A 122 7.59 8.92 14.74
C GLY A 122 6.86 8.20 13.62
N ARG A 123 6.53 8.91 12.53
CA ARG A 123 6.50 8.23 11.23
C ARG A 123 7.87 7.58 11.08
N SER A 124 7.93 6.26 11.27
CA SER A 124 9.20 5.55 11.38
C SER A 124 9.94 5.56 10.05
N TYR A 125 9.19 5.67 8.95
CA TYR A 125 9.72 5.78 7.61
C TYR A 125 9.22 7.08 6.93
N LYS A 126 9.88 8.22 7.21
CA LYS A 126 9.78 9.43 6.37
C LYS A 126 10.35 9.13 4.98
N LEU A 127 9.70 9.62 3.92
CA LEU A 127 10.17 9.33 2.56
C LEU A 127 11.56 9.92 2.33
N GLU A 128 11.83 11.10 2.89
CA GLU A 128 13.15 11.73 2.89
C GLU A 128 14.24 10.80 3.46
N ASN A 129 14.02 10.21 4.64
CA ASN A 129 14.98 9.28 5.24
C ASN A 129 15.22 8.07 4.34
N LEU A 130 14.15 7.47 3.80
CA LEU A 130 14.28 6.33 2.87
C LEU A 130 14.99 6.71 1.56
N ARG A 131 14.85 7.95 1.10
CA ARG A 131 15.59 8.45 -0.08
C ARG A 131 17.07 8.60 0.21
N LEU A 132 17.45 8.98 1.43
CA LEU A 132 18.85 9.10 1.85
C LEU A 132 19.48 7.72 2.09
N ASP A 133 18.74 6.81 2.72
CA ASP A 133 19.22 5.45 3.03
C ASP A 133 19.28 4.56 1.79
N PHE A 134 18.33 4.73 0.86
CA PHE A 134 18.18 3.88 -0.34
C PHE A 134 17.97 4.69 -1.63
N PRO A 135 18.92 5.56 -2.03
CA PRO A 135 18.74 6.48 -3.17
C PRO A 135 18.56 5.75 -4.51
N LEU A 136 19.27 4.64 -4.73
CA LEU A 136 19.16 3.84 -5.95
C LEU A 136 17.80 3.13 -6.03
N HIS A 137 17.34 2.54 -4.92
CA HIS A 137 16.03 1.91 -4.83
C HIS A 137 14.92 2.92 -5.06
N TYR A 138 15.05 4.14 -4.54
CA TYR A 138 14.11 5.22 -4.81
C TYR A 138 14.08 5.54 -6.29
N PHE A 139 15.25 5.71 -6.92
CA PHE A 139 15.36 5.97 -8.35
C PHE A 139 14.65 4.90 -9.20
N TRP A 140 14.69 3.62 -8.80
CA TRP A 140 14.03 2.51 -9.51
C TRP A 140 12.51 2.45 -9.35
N LEU A 141 11.90 3.24 -8.46
CA LEU A 141 10.45 3.26 -8.33
C LEU A 141 9.77 3.87 -9.56
N ASP A 142 8.55 3.39 -9.82
CA ASP A 142 7.68 3.95 -10.84
C ASP A 142 7.33 5.42 -10.51
N ASN A 143 7.38 6.30 -11.51
CA ASN A 143 7.14 7.73 -11.30
C ASN A 143 5.76 8.02 -10.69
N LYS A 144 4.72 7.24 -11.03
CA LYS A 144 3.39 7.45 -10.47
C LYS A 144 3.35 7.14 -8.97
N ILE A 145 4.12 6.15 -8.53
CA ILE A 145 4.26 5.83 -7.11
C ILE A 145 5.05 6.92 -6.40
N LYS A 146 6.15 7.40 -6.99
CA LYS A 146 6.92 8.51 -6.42
C LYS A 146 6.06 9.75 -6.21
N GLU A 147 5.34 10.19 -7.24
CA GLU A 147 4.46 11.37 -7.17
C GLU A 147 3.42 11.24 -6.05
N LYS A 148 2.82 10.05 -5.88
CA LYS A 148 1.84 9.80 -4.83
C LYS A 148 2.46 9.78 -3.43
N LEU A 149 3.65 9.18 -3.29
CA LEU A 149 4.39 9.16 -2.03
C LEU A 149 4.83 10.56 -1.62
N GLU A 150 5.43 11.32 -2.55
CA GLU A 150 5.89 12.70 -2.31
C GLU A 150 4.72 13.64 -1.97
N TYR A 151 3.58 13.50 -2.66
CA TYR A 151 2.39 14.28 -2.35
C TYR A 151 1.88 14.03 -0.92
N PHE A 152 1.82 12.76 -0.49
CA PHE A 152 1.40 12.43 0.87
C PHE A 152 2.43 12.90 1.91
N ASP A 153 3.72 12.80 1.62
CA ASP A 153 4.82 13.30 2.46
C ASP A 153 4.64 14.80 2.76
N LEU A 154 4.38 15.60 1.71
CA LEU A 154 4.13 17.04 1.83
C LEU A 154 2.90 17.36 2.68
N GLN A 155 1.83 16.57 2.57
CA GLN A 155 0.64 16.75 3.39
C GLN A 155 0.89 16.40 4.85
N TRP A 156 1.66 15.33 5.08
CA TRP A 156 2.08 14.92 6.42
C TRP A 156 2.89 16.01 7.09
N ASP A 157 3.90 16.58 6.42
CA ASP A 157 4.76 17.63 6.99
C ASP A 157 3.96 18.89 7.35
N ARG A 158 2.99 19.27 6.50
CA ARG A 158 2.06 20.38 6.80
C ARG A 158 1.23 20.10 8.06
N PHE A 159 0.72 18.88 8.18
CA PHE A 159 -0.04 18.48 9.35
C PHE A 159 0.84 18.39 10.61
N GLU A 160 2.08 17.89 10.50
CA GLU A 160 3.04 17.82 11.61
C GLU A 160 3.30 19.21 12.19
N TYR A 161 3.53 20.20 11.33
CA TYR A 161 3.67 21.61 11.74
C TYR A 161 2.42 22.12 12.48
N LEU A 162 1.23 21.89 11.94
CA LEU A 162 -0.02 22.29 12.58
C LEU A 162 -0.25 21.55 13.91
N SER A 163 0.14 20.27 13.99
CA SER A 163 0.04 19.46 15.20
C SER A 163 0.89 20.03 16.33
N HIS A 164 2.10 20.52 16.03
CA HIS A 164 2.93 21.20 17.03
C HIS A 164 2.27 22.46 17.62
N GLN A 165 1.39 23.12 16.86
CA GLN A 165 0.72 24.34 17.29
C GLN A 165 -0.59 24.04 18.03
N GLU A 166 -1.43 23.17 17.47
CA GLU A 166 -2.83 23.04 17.90
C GLU A 166 -3.14 21.76 18.69
N LYS A 167 -2.24 20.77 18.73
CA LYS A 167 -2.50 19.50 19.44
C LYS A 167 -2.83 19.71 20.92
N ASN A 168 -2.09 20.58 21.60
CA ASN A 168 -2.31 20.86 23.01
C ASN A 168 -3.65 21.58 23.24
N ASN A 169 -3.98 22.54 22.39
CA ASN A 169 -5.28 23.24 22.43
C ASN A 169 -6.45 22.27 22.19
N PHE A 170 -6.32 21.40 21.20
CA PHE A 170 -7.30 20.37 20.88
C PHE A 170 -7.51 19.39 22.04
N THR A 171 -6.42 18.90 22.64
CA THR A 171 -6.45 17.96 23.76
C THR A 171 -7.08 18.59 24.99
N LYS A 172 -6.66 19.80 25.34
CA LYS A 172 -7.19 20.56 26.48
C LYS A 172 -8.68 20.86 26.31
N LEU A 173 -9.11 21.27 25.11
CA LEU A 173 -10.52 21.52 24.82
C LEU A 173 -11.38 20.28 25.07
N ILE A 174 -10.94 19.11 24.59
CA ILE A 174 -11.65 17.84 24.82
C ILE A 174 -11.69 17.51 26.31
N ALA A 175 -10.58 17.70 27.02
CA ALA A 175 -10.50 17.41 28.44
C ALA A 175 -11.45 18.30 29.26
N ASP A 176 -11.44 19.61 29.02
CA ASP A 176 -12.27 20.59 29.72
C ASP A 176 -13.76 20.31 29.52
N ILE A 177 -14.19 20.03 28.27
CA ILE A 177 -15.59 19.72 27.95
C ILE A 177 -16.00 18.40 28.61
N THR A 178 -15.15 17.38 28.54
CA THR A 178 -15.45 16.07 29.12
C THR A 178 -15.61 16.18 30.63
N LYS A 179 -14.73 16.91 31.31
CA LYS A 179 -14.82 17.13 32.76
C LYS A 179 -16.14 17.80 33.11
N ASN A 180 -16.47 18.92 32.46
CA ASN A 180 -17.71 19.65 32.69
C ASN A 180 -18.95 18.80 32.41
N PHE A 181 -18.92 18.01 31.33
CA PHE A 181 -20.01 17.11 30.98
C PHE A 181 -20.24 16.05 32.06
N LEU A 182 -19.18 15.38 32.52
CA LEU A 182 -19.29 14.37 33.57
C LEU A 182 -19.82 14.95 34.88
N GLU A 183 -19.36 16.14 35.28
CA GLU A 183 -19.87 16.86 36.44
C GLU A 183 -21.36 17.20 36.30
N ASN A 184 -21.79 17.73 35.15
CA ASN A 184 -23.18 18.07 34.85
C ASN A 184 -24.10 16.84 34.85
N GLN A 185 -23.61 15.70 34.37
CA GLN A 185 -24.33 14.42 34.38
C GLN A 185 -24.30 13.73 35.74
N LYS A 186 -23.69 14.35 36.77
CA LYS A 186 -23.50 13.79 38.11
C LYS A 186 -22.75 12.44 38.08
N ILE A 187 -21.83 12.30 37.12
CA ILE A 187 -20.97 11.12 36.97
C ILE A 187 -19.69 11.38 37.77
N SER A 188 -19.52 10.63 38.86
CA SER A 188 -18.34 10.75 39.71
C SER A 188 -17.14 10.02 39.10
N ILE A 189 -15.98 10.69 39.10
CA ILE A 189 -14.69 10.09 38.77
C ILE A 189 -14.00 9.72 40.09
N ARG A 190 -13.74 8.43 40.30
CA ARG A 190 -12.93 7.95 41.42
C ARG A 190 -11.56 7.52 40.91
N CYS A 191 -10.52 8.22 41.34
CA CYS A 191 -9.12 7.90 41.08
C CYS A 191 -8.46 7.34 42.34
N PHE A 192 -7.73 6.23 42.21
CA PHE A 192 -6.92 5.68 43.31
C PHE A 192 -5.49 5.39 42.83
N PRO A 193 -4.46 6.00 43.46
CA PRO A 193 -4.50 7.11 44.43
C PRO A 193 -5.00 8.44 43.84
N LEU A 194 -5.35 9.41 44.70
CA LEU A 194 -5.88 10.73 44.32
C LEU A 194 -4.75 11.68 43.85
N GLY A 195 -4.90 12.27 42.66
CA GLY A 195 -4.04 13.36 42.16
C GLY A 195 -4.62 13.99 40.89
N GLU A 196 -4.61 15.33 40.79
CA GLU A 196 -5.30 16.07 39.72
C GLU A 196 -4.70 15.83 38.31
N GLY A 197 -3.38 15.66 38.20
CA GLY A 197 -2.72 15.40 36.91
C GLY A 197 -3.13 14.07 36.25
N HIS A 198 -3.65 13.12 37.02
CA HIS A 198 -4.10 11.83 36.51
C HIS A 198 -5.46 11.91 35.81
N ILE A 199 -6.27 12.94 36.08
CA ILE A 199 -7.62 13.05 35.51
C ILE A 199 -7.57 13.45 34.03
N GLU A 200 -6.69 14.39 33.66
CA GLU A 200 -6.53 14.79 32.25
C GLU A 200 -5.98 13.65 31.39
N GLU A 201 -4.95 12.95 31.89
CA GLU A 201 -4.44 11.73 31.27
C GLU A 201 -5.55 10.68 31.12
N ALA A 202 -6.35 10.47 32.17
CA ALA A 202 -7.46 9.54 32.15
C ALA A 202 -8.48 9.90 31.07
N ILE A 203 -8.88 11.17 30.96
CA ILE A 203 -9.82 11.64 29.94
C ILE A 203 -9.29 11.40 28.52
N ASN A 204 -8.00 11.65 28.27
CA ASN A 204 -7.37 11.38 26.97
C ASN A 204 -7.38 9.89 26.59
N ASN A 205 -7.57 9.03 27.58
CA ASN A 205 -7.57 7.59 27.49
C ASN A 205 -8.97 6.97 27.61
N ILE A 206 -10.02 7.79 27.45
CA ILE A 206 -11.41 7.33 27.32
C ILE A 206 -11.57 6.49 26.05
N HIS A 207 -12.20 5.33 26.20
CA HIS A 207 -12.53 4.43 25.12
C HIS A 207 -13.82 3.65 25.38
N TRP A 208 -14.41 3.16 24.29
CA TRP A 208 -15.53 2.23 24.31
C TRP A 208 -15.11 0.91 23.71
N SER A 209 -15.23 -0.15 24.48
CA SER A 209 -15.16 -1.51 23.95
C SER A 209 -16.57 -1.98 23.62
N CYS A 210 -16.73 -2.76 22.56
CA CYS A 210 -18.04 -3.31 22.20
C CYS A 210 -17.95 -4.75 21.71
N THR A 211 -19.02 -5.50 21.94
CA THR A 211 -19.22 -6.86 21.43
C THR A 211 -20.48 -6.84 20.57
N ILE A 212 -20.34 -7.28 19.31
CA ILE A 212 -21.43 -7.33 18.33
C ILE A 212 -21.43 -8.73 17.71
N GLY A 213 -22.59 -9.39 17.71
CA GLY A 213 -22.74 -10.75 17.21
C GLY A 213 -21.81 -11.77 17.88
N GLY A 214 -21.52 -11.59 19.17
CA GLY A 214 -20.60 -12.40 19.96
C GLY A 214 -19.11 -12.10 19.71
N LYS A 215 -18.78 -11.15 18.82
CA LYS A 215 -17.39 -10.77 18.53
C LYS A 215 -16.98 -9.48 19.22
N SER A 216 -16.03 -9.59 20.14
CA SER A 216 -15.37 -8.43 20.73
C SER A 216 -14.47 -7.76 19.68
N GLY A 217 -14.63 -6.45 19.54
CA GLY A 217 -13.86 -5.68 18.58
C GLY A 217 -12.80 -4.84 19.23
N ALA A 218 -12.03 -4.20 18.37
CA ALA A 218 -11.11 -3.19 18.80
C ALA A 218 -11.90 -2.02 19.43
N ALA A 219 -11.72 -1.76 20.73
CA ALA A 219 -12.22 -0.55 21.38
C ALA A 219 -11.93 0.75 20.60
N VAL A 220 -12.86 1.70 20.55
CA VAL A 220 -12.67 3.01 19.90
C VAL A 220 -12.43 4.10 20.94
N THR A 221 -11.58 5.08 20.62
CA THR A 221 -11.18 6.13 21.54
C THR A 221 -12.06 7.37 21.40
N LEU A 222 -12.18 8.18 22.46
CA LEU A 222 -12.83 9.50 22.36
C LEU A 222 -12.18 10.37 21.29
N HIS A 223 -10.86 10.50 21.34
CA HIS A 223 -10.10 11.28 20.35
C HIS A 223 -10.29 10.80 18.91
N SER A 224 -10.36 9.50 18.66
CA SER A 224 -10.60 8.93 17.34
C SER A 224 -11.99 9.30 16.83
N LEU A 225 -13.02 9.18 17.66
CA LEU A 225 -14.39 9.58 17.28
C LEU A 225 -14.48 11.08 17.02
N VAL A 226 -13.85 11.90 17.86
CA VAL A 226 -13.79 13.36 17.68
C VAL A 226 -13.07 13.70 16.37
N LEU A 227 -11.88 13.16 16.13
CA LEU A 227 -11.12 13.43 14.92
C LEU A 227 -11.84 12.97 13.65
N LEU A 228 -12.48 11.81 13.67
CA LEU A 228 -13.31 11.31 12.56
C LEU A 228 -14.65 12.04 12.43
N ASN A 229 -14.98 12.95 13.38
CA ASN A 229 -16.28 13.62 13.46
C ASN A 229 -17.44 12.62 13.40
N GLN A 230 -17.33 11.55 14.19
CA GLN A 230 -18.23 10.41 14.18
C GLN A 230 -18.88 10.24 15.56
N SER A 231 -20.19 9.98 15.60
CA SER A 231 -20.86 9.60 16.86
C SER A 231 -20.52 8.15 17.25
N LEU A 232 -20.71 7.78 18.52
CA LEU A 232 -20.56 6.40 18.94
C LEU A 232 -21.59 5.50 18.24
N THR A 233 -22.81 6.00 18.00
CA THR A 233 -23.83 5.27 17.25
C THR A 233 -23.40 5.00 15.80
N ASP A 234 -22.85 6.00 15.12
CA ASP A 234 -22.35 5.82 13.75
C ASP A 234 -21.23 4.78 13.69
N TYR A 235 -20.33 4.81 14.68
CA TYR A 235 -19.27 3.82 14.80
C TYR A 235 -19.82 2.41 14.99
N LEU A 236 -20.77 2.24 15.92
CA LEU A 236 -21.40 0.94 16.17
C LEU A 236 -22.17 0.42 14.95
N ASN A 237 -22.83 1.30 14.20
CA ASN A 237 -23.54 0.93 12.98
C ASN A 237 -22.60 0.49 11.87
N LYS A 238 -21.53 1.24 11.60
CA LYS A 238 -20.48 0.83 10.65
C LYS A 238 -19.90 -0.53 11.02
N ARG A 239 -19.71 -0.76 12.32
CA ARG A 239 -19.16 -2.02 12.80
C ARG A 239 -20.08 -3.21 12.50
N LYS A 240 -21.41 -3.06 12.61
CA LYS A 240 -22.38 -4.13 12.25
C LYS A 240 -22.27 -4.59 10.80
N GLU A 241 -21.69 -3.79 9.91
CA GLU A 241 -21.53 -4.11 8.49
C GLU A 241 -20.23 -4.89 8.20
N GLU A 242 -19.40 -5.14 9.21
CA GLU A 242 -18.18 -5.92 9.07
C GLU A 242 -18.50 -7.37 8.65
N LYS A 243 -17.85 -7.83 7.58
CA LYS A 243 -18.14 -9.11 6.91
C LYS A 243 -17.98 -10.34 7.80
N ASP A 244 -17.24 -10.22 8.89
CA ASP A 244 -16.94 -11.33 9.79
C ASP A 244 -17.87 -11.36 11.01
N ILE A 245 -18.78 -10.41 11.16
CA ILE A 245 -19.74 -10.39 12.26
C ILE A 245 -20.90 -11.36 11.98
N PRO A 246 -21.17 -12.33 12.87
CA PRO A 246 -22.22 -13.32 12.65
C PRO A 246 -23.64 -12.74 12.58
N ASN A 247 -23.91 -11.64 13.30
CA ASN A 247 -25.18 -10.93 13.27
C ASN A 247 -25.03 -9.50 13.84
N ASN A 248 -25.97 -8.63 13.50
CA ASN A 248 -25.88 -7.19 13.77
C ASN A 248 -26.32 -6.78 15.19
N ARG A 249 -26.49 -7.75 16.11
CA ARG A 249 -26.91 -7.49 17.49
C ARG A 249 -25.76 -6.90 18.28
N ILE A 250 -26.00 -5.79 18.97
CA ILE A 250 -25.06 -5.24 19.95
C ILE A 250 -25.29 -6.00 21.26
N ASP A 251 -24.28 -6.75 21.69
CA ASP A 251 -24.34 -7.54 22.93
C ASP A 251 -23.92 -6.71 24.14
N ASN A 252 -22.89 -5.87 23.96
CA ASN A 252 -22.37 -5.02 25.03
C ASN A 252 -21.64 -3.81 24.45
N VAL A 253 -21.77 -2.66 25.11
CA VAL A 253 -20.93 -1.47 24.93
C VAL A 253 -20.45 -1.04 26.31
N HIS A 254 -19.15 -1.10 26.53
CA HIS A 254 -18.54 -0.79 27.81
C HIS A 254 -17.65 0.45 27.68
N PHE A 255 -18.03 1.49 28.42
CA PHE A 255 -17.23 2.70 28.60
C PHE A 255 -16.07 2.39 29.55
N SER A 256 -14.87 2.89 29.23
CA SER A 256 -13.70 2.74 30.08
C SER A 256 -12.79 3.96 30.00
N MET A 257 -12.11 4.22 31.10
CA MET A 257 -11.15 5.31 31.25
C MET A 257 -9.94 4.76 32.01
N HIS A 258 -8.72 5.08 31.59
CA HIS A 258 -7.50 4.54 32.21
C HIS A 258 -6.40 5.59 32.31
N SER A 259 -5.59 5.53 33.36
CA SER A 259 -4.34 6.27 33.46
C SER A 259 -3.20 5.28 33.69
N SER A 260 -2.00 5.61 33.24
CA SER A 260 -0.80 4.78 33.41
C SER A 260 -0.44 4.49 34.88
N SER A 261 -0.92 5.32 35.80
CA SER A 261 -0.46 5.36 37.19
C SER A 261 -1.58 5.21 38.23
N VAL A 262 -2.85 5.28 37.83
CA VAL A 262 -3.98 5.18 38.76
C VAL A 262 -5.13 4.35 38.20
N SER A 263 -5.85 3.67 39.10
CA SER A 263 -7.12 3.04 38.75
C SER A 263 -8.21 4.09 38.70
N VAL A 264 -8.96 4.12 37.60
CA VAL A 264 -10.02 5.11 37.35
C VAL A 264 -11.35 4.40 37.23
N LYS A 265 -12.34 4.83 38.01
CA LYS A 265 -13.71 4.30 37.93
C LYS A 265 -14.72 5.44 37.80
N LEU A 266 -15.68 5.25 36.90
CA LEU A 266 -16.80 6.16 36.69
C LEU A 266 -18.07 5.55 37.30
N MET A 267 -18.81 6.35 38.06
CA MET A 267 -20.07 5.93 38.68
C MET A 267 -21.12 7.04 38.59
N PRO A 268 -22.26 6.82 37.90
CA PRO A 268 -22.59 5.67 37.06
C PRO A 268 -21.76 5.60 35.76
N GLN A 269 -21.83 4.48 35.04
CA GLN A 269 -21.21 4.35 33.71
C GLN A 269 -22.00 5.16 32.66
N PRO A 270 -21.34 5.95 31.80
CA PRO A 270 -22.03 6.68 30.73
C PRO A 270 -22.78 5.75 29.78
N THR A 271 -24.02 6.08 29.43
CA THR A 271 -24.77 5.37 28.39
C THR A 271 -24.28 5.73 26.98
N VAL A 272 -24.78 5.04 25.95
CA VAL A 272 -24.49 5.38 24.54
C VAL A 272 -25.04 6.76 24.20
N GLU A 273 -26.23 7.10 24.69
CA GLU A 273 -26.88 8.41 24.50
C GLU A 273 -26.04 9.51 25.14
N GLN A 274 -25.57 9.31 26.38
CA GLN A 274 -24.68 10.26 27.05
C GLN A 274 -23.33 10.39 26.34
N SER A 275 -22.79 9.30 25.80
CA SER A 275 -21.55 9.31 25.03
C SER A 275 -21.70 10.11 23.73
N ASN A 276 -22.83 9.97 23.03
CA ASN A 276 -23.14 10.78 21.85
C ASN A 276 -23.37 12.25 22.19
N ALA A 277 -24.02 12.54 23.32
CA ALA A 277 -24.20 13.91 23.80
C ALA A 277 -22.84 14.58 24.07
N LEU A 278 -21.92 13.88 24.76
CA LEU A 278 -20.55 14.35 24.97
C LEU A 278 -19.84 14.66 23.64
N LEU A 279 -19.88 13.73 22.67
CA LEU A 279 -19.27 13.94 21.35
C LEU A 279 -19.87 15.15 20.60
N SER A 280 -21.19 15.35 20.75
CA SER A 280 -21.88 16.51 20.16
C SER A 280 -21.44 17.83 20.80
N GLU A 281 -21.31 17.89 22.13
CA GLU A 281 -20.82 19.08 22.83
C GLU A 281 -19.38 19.42 22.43
N ILE A 282 -18.51 18.41 22.34
CA ILE A 282 -17.14 18.57 21.84
C ILE A 282 -17.15 19.13 20.43
N ARG A 283 -17.97 18.57 19.53
CA ARG A 283 -18.08 19.05 18.15
C ARG A 283 -18.51 20.51 18.08
N ILE A 284 -19.53 20.91 18.85
CA ILE A 284 -20.00 22.29 18.89
C ILE A 284 -18.88 23.24 19.36
N ALA A 285 -18.07 22.82 20.32
CA ALA A 285 -16.95 23.62 20.80
C ALA A 285 -15.80 23.70 19.79
N ILE A 286 -15.48 22.59 19.11
CA ILE A 286 -14.51 22.58 18.01
C ILE A 286 -14.97 23.53 16.91
N ASP A 287 -16.26 23.52 16.55
CA ASP A 287 -16.80 24.39 15.51
C ASP A 287 -16.66 25.89 15.82
N LYS A 288 -16.57 26.25 17.10
CA LYS A 288 -16.34 27.63 17.58
C LYS A 288 -14.86 28.00 17.65
N ASN A 289 -13.94 27.04 17.66
CA ASN A 289 -12.51 27.26 17.74
C ASN A 289 -11.85 27.02 16.37
N THR A 290 -11.54 28.09 15.65
CA THR A 290 -11.05 28.02 14.26
C THR A 290 -9.75 27.23 14.10
N GLY A 291 -8.78 27.38 15.03
CA GLY A 291 -7.51 26.65 15.00
C GLY A 291 -7.70 25.14 15.20
N VAL A 292 -8.46 24.78 16.23
CA VAL A 292 -8.79 23.38 16.55
C VAL A 292 -9.63 22.72 15.45
N LYS A 293 -10.57 23.46 14.85
CA LYS A 293 -11.36 22.99 13.70
C LYS A 293 -10.49 22.73 12.48
N GLN A 294 -9.56 23.64 12.19
CA GLN A 294 -8.61 23.47 11.09
C GLN A 294 -7.73 22.24 11.35
N TYR A 295 -7.24 22.05 12.58
CA TYR A 295 -6.48 20.87 12.97
C TYR A 295 -7.24 19.56 12.74
N GLN A 296 -8.51 19.49 13.18
CA GLN A 296 -9.37 18.32 12.94
C GLN A 296 -9.56 18.05 11.44
N LYS A 297 -9.82 19.09 10.65
CA LYS A 297 -10.05 18.97 9.21
C LYS A 297 -8.81 18.50 8.46
N GLU A 298 -7.65 19.08 8.73
CA GLU A 298 -6.37 18.68 8.11
C GLU A 298 -6.00 17.24 8.50
N TRP A 299 -6.31 16.82 9.73
CA TRP A 299 -6.15 15.41 10.11
C TRP A 299 -7.06 14.48 9.31
N GLN A 300 -8.34 14.85 9.12
CA GLN A 300 -9.29 14.05 8.34
C GLN A 300 -8.85 13.93 6.88
N GLU A 301 -8.35 15.03 6.31
CA GLU A 301 -7.79 15.05 4.96
C GLU A 301 -6.55 14.15 4.86
N LEU A 302 -5.61 14.26 5.80
CA LEU A 302 -4.43 13.40 5.86
C LEU A 302 -4.81 11.92 5.99
N HIS A 303 -5.78 11.59 6.86
CA HIS A 303 -6.28 10.23 7.05
C HIS A 303 -6.91 9.67 5.76
N LYS A 304 -7.73 10.48 5.08
CA LYS A 304 -8.32 10.12 3.79
C LYS A 304 -7.24 9.88 2.72
N ASN A 305 -6.27 10.76 2.60
CA ASN A 305 -5.20 10.63 1.61
C ASN A 305 -4.29 9.44 1.91
N GLY A 306 -4.09 9.12 3.20
CA GLY A 306 -3.39 7.91 3.63
C GLY A 306 -4.11 6.63 3.18
N LEU A 307 -5.44 6.57 3.34
CA LEU A 307 -6.27 5.46 2.83
C LEU A 307 -6.15 5.32 1.31
N GLU A 308 -6.32 6.42 0.57
CA GLU A 308 -6.19 6.43 -0.90
C GLU A 308 -4.80 5.98 -1.36
N LEU A 309 -3.74 6.39 -0.65
CA LEU A 309 -2.38 5.97 -0.94
C LEU A 309 -2.17 4.48 -0.65
N LEU A 310 -2.70 3.96 0.46
CA LEU A 310 -2.61 2.54 0.79
C LEU A 310 -3.32 1.69 -0.28
N GLU A 311 -4.54 2.06 -0.67
CA GLU A 311 -5.28 1.39 -1.74
C GLU A 311 -4.53 1.44 -3.07
N PHE A 312 -3.91 2.58 -3.38
CA PHE A 312 -3.08 2.73 -4.57
C PHE A 312 -1.85 1.83 -4.55
N ILE A 313 -1.14 1.76 -3.42
CA ILE A 313 0.02 0.88 -3.23
C ILE A 313 -0.40 -0.58 -3.40
N ASP A 314 -1.51 -1.00 -2.80
CA ASP A 314 -2.01 -2.38 -2.89
C ASP A 314 -2.41 -2.75 -4.32
N SER A 315 -3.12 -1.84 -5.00
CA SER A 315 -3.45 -1.98 -6.43
C SER A 315 -2.22 -1.99 -7.33
N TRP A 316 -1.17 -1.25 -6.98
CA TRP A 316 0.07 -1.22 -7.73
C TRP A 316 0.90 -2.49 -7.49
N LEU A 317 1.02 -2.96 -6.25
CA LEU A 317 1.77 -4.18 -5.90
C LEU A 317 1.15 -5.43 -6.56
N SER A 318 -0.18 -5.54 -6.59
CA SER A 318 -0.87 -6.66 -7.24
C SER A 318 -0.66 -6.76 -8.76
N LYS A 319 -0.14 -5.71 -9.40
CA LYS A 319 0.11 -5.64 -10.85
C LYS A 319 1.56 -5.94 -11.25
N GLN A 320 2.46 -6.21 -10.29
CA GLN A 320 3.90 -6.40 -10.54
C GLN A 320 4.33 -7.85 -10.67
#